data_AF-A0A519HU65-F1
#
_entry.id   AF-A0A519HU65-F1
#
_cell.length_a   1.000
_cell.length_b   1.000
_cell.length_c   1.000
_cell.angle_alpha   90.00
_cell.angle_beta   90.00
_cell.angle_gamma   90.00
#
_symmetry.space_group_name_H-M   'P 1'
#
loop_
_entity.id
_entity.type
_entity.pdbx_description
1 polymer ?
#
loop_
_entity_poly.entity_id
_entity_poly.type
_entity_poly.pdbx_seq_one_letter_code
_entity_poly.pdbx_strand_id
1 'polypeptide(L)'
;MLPFLNKIMAVLPWQDWAALALFIFGWIGYASFATWRSKVERTLLASTNHYRKLWMHQVTFRDQRIVDAAVVQNLSSSPSFWASTTILILGGLLAVLGTTEKASELVKDLPFAARTSMLIFDLKIMV
;
A
#
# COMPACT_ATOMS: atom_id res chain seq x y z
N MET A 1 -14.27 -21.58 -11.06
CA MET A 1 -13.86 -20.70 -9.94
C MET A 1 -13.33 -21.50 -8.73
N LEU A 2 -14.07 -22.50 -8.22
CA LEU A 2 -13.62 -23.42 -7.14
C LEU A 2 -12.32 -24.23 -7.39
N PRO A 3 -12.04 -24.80 -8.59
CA PRO A 3 -10.82 -25.59 -8.80
C PRO A 3 -9.53 -24.77 -8.83
N PHE A 4 -9.62 -23.47 -9.08
CA PHE A 4 -8.48 -22.54 -9.05
C PHE A 4 -8.02 -22.25 -7.61
N LEU A 5 -8.99 -22.02 -6.71
CA LEU A 5 -8.74 -21.84 -5.26
C LEU A 5 -8.07 -23.06 -4.62
N ASN A 6 -8.50 -24.27 -4.98
CA ASN A 6 -7.84 -25.49 -4.49
C ASN A 6 -6.40 -25.65 -5.01
N LYS A 7 -6.10 -25.22 -6.25
CA LYS A 7 -4.72 -25.19 -6.76
C LYS A 7 -3.87 -24.18 -6.01
N ILE A 8 -4.38 -23.00 -5.71
CA ILE A 8 -3.66 -21.99 -4.92
C ILE A 8 -3.34 -22.52 -3.53
N MET A 9 -4.31 -23.13 -2.84
CA MET A 9 -4.09 -23.70 -1.51
C MET A 9 -3.11 -24.88 -1.50
N ALA A 10 -3.02 -25.65 -2.60
CA ALA A 10 -2.08 -26.77 -2.72
C ALA A 10 -0.67 -26.35 -3.15
N VAL A 11 -0.50 -25.16 -3.74
CA VAL A 11 0.76 -24.69 -4.35
C VAL A 11 1.51 -23.71 -3.45
N LEU A 12 0.83 -22.95 -2.60
CA LEU A 12 1.49 -22.07 -1.62
C LEU A 12 1.91 -22.86 -0.36
N PRO A 13 3.20 -22.84 0.01
CA PRO A 13 3.66 -23.32 1.31
C PRO A 13 2.93 -22.63 2.46
N TRP A 14 2.78 -23.32 3.60
CA TRP A 14 2.12 -22.77 4.79
C TRP A 14 2.79 -21.48 5.30
N GLN A 15 4.08 -21.29 5.01
CA GLN A 15 4.83 -20.08 5.34
C GLN A 15 4.29 -18.83 4.61
N ASP A 16 3.86 -18.95 3.36
CA ASP A 16 3.32 -17.82 2.60
C ASP A 16 1.97 -17.39 3.19
N TRP A 17 1.13 -18.35 3.60
CA TRP A 17 -0.11 -18.09 4.33
C TRP A 17 0.14 -17.46 5.70
N ALA A 18 1.14 -17.94 6.44
CA ALA A 18 1.53 -17.36 7.72
C ALA A 18 2.04 -15.92 7.56
N ALA A 19 2.82 -15.64 6.52
CA ALA A 19 3.31 -14.29 6.21
C ALA A 19 2.16 -13.34 5.87
N LEU A 20 1.21 -13.76 5.03
CA LEU A 20 0.04 -12.97 4.68
C LEU A 20 -0.85 -12.70 5.90
N ALA A 21 -1.06 -13.70 6.75
CA ALA A 21 -1.77 -13.53 8.01
C ALA A 21 -1.05 -12.53 8.92
N LEU A 22 0.27 -12.68 9.11
CA LEU A 22 1.09 -11.75 9.90
C LEU A 22 0.99 -10.31 9.38
N PHE A 23 1.02 -10.13 8.06
CA PHE A 23 0.87 -8.82 7.44
C PHE A 23 -0.51 -8.20 7.74
N ILE A 24 -1.59 -8.95 7.49
CA ILE A 24 -2.96 -8.47 7.72
C ILE A 24 -3.21 -8.20 9.22
N PHE A 25 -2.82 -9.12 10.10
CA PHE A 25 -2.98 -8.95 11.54
C PHE A 25 -2.10 -7.81 12.08
N GLY A 26 -0.87 -7.68 11.59
CA GLY A 26 0.02 -6.57 11.93
C GLY A 26 -0.57 -5.23 11.51
N TRP A 27 -1.10 -5.15 10.28
CA TRP A 27 -1.79 -3.96 9.77
C TRP A 27 -2.99 -3.60 10.63
N ILE A 28 -3.94 -4.52 10.80
CA ILE A 28 -5.19 -4.28 11.54
C ILE A 28 -4.88 -3.96 12.99
N GLY A 29 -3.96 -4.71 13.60
CA GLY A 29 -3.51 -4.51 14.97
C GLY A 29 -2.89 -3.13 15.17
N TYR A 30 -1.98 -2.73 14.28
CA TYR A 30 -1.37 -1.40 14.33
C TYR A 30 -2.39 -0.28 14.11
N ALA A 31 -3.26 -0.39 13.10
CA ALA A 31 -4.29 0.61 12.83
C ALA A 31 -5.25 0.80 14.01
N SER A 32 -5.67 -0.32 14.62
CA SER A 32 -6.53 -0.32 15.82
C SER A 32 -5.81 0.28 17.02
N PHE A 33 -4.55 -0.10 17.24
CA PHE A 33 -3.71 0.43 18.32
C PHE A 33 -3.47 1.93 18.18
N ALA A 34 -3.09 2.40 16.99
CA ALA A 34 -2.87 3.82 16.70
C ALA A 34 -4.14 4.64 16.93
N THR A 35 -5.30 4.12 16.53
CA THR A 35 -6.61 4.75 16.75
C THR A 35 -6.94 4.80 18.24
N TRP A 36 -6.74 3.72 18.98
CA TRP A 36 -6.99 3.69 20.41
C TRP A 36 -6.06 4.64 21.17
N ARG A 37 -4.75 4.63 20.86
CA ARG A 37 -3.76 5.51 21.48
C ARG A 37 -3.99 6.98 21.17
N SER A 38 -4.53 7.31 19.99
CA SER A 38 -4.92 8.69 19.64
C SER A 38 -5.94 9.33 20.59
N LYS A 39 -6.68 8.51 21.37
CA LYS A 39 -7.64 8.98 22.37
C LYS A 39 -7.00 9.34 23.72
N VAL A 40 -5.80 8.81 23.99
CA VAL A 40 -5.10 8.95 25.28
C VAL A 40 -3.90 9.89 25.15
N GLU A 41 -3.17 9.83 24.04
CA GLU A 41 -2.03 10.69 23.74
C GLU A 41 -2.22 11.46 22.43
N ARG A 42 -1.74 12.71 22.40
CA ARG A 42 -1.73 13.54 21.19
C ARG A 42 -0.71 12.99 20.19
N THR A 43 -1.15 12.08 19.33
CA THR A 43 -0.35 11.66 18.17
C THR A 43 -0.30 12.78 17.13
N LEU A 44 0.75 12.81 16.32
CA LEU A 44 0.88 13.78 15.23
C LEU A 44 -0.35 13.75 14.32
N LEU A 45 -0.82 12.54 13.96
CA LEU A 45 -2.01 12.35 13.12
C LEU A 45 -3.27 12.94 13.77
N ALA A 46 -3.48 12.71 15.07
CA ALA A 46 -4.63 13.23 15.81
C ALA A 46 -4.60 14.76 15.87
N SER A 47 -3.44 15.33 16.18
CA SER A 47 -3.24 16.79 16.23
C SER A 47 -3.45 17.43 14.86
N THR A 48 -2.85 16.89 13.80
CA THR A 48 -3.04 17.42 12.44
C THR A 48 -4.50 17.33 11.99
N ASN A 49 -5.20 16.22 12.29
CA ASN A 49 -6.62 16.09 11.94
C ASN A 49 -7.51 17.06 12.74
N HIS A 50 -7.17 17.35 14.01
CA HIS A 50 -7.86 18.37 14.78
C HIS A 50 -7.74 19.76 14.15
N TYR A 51 -6.51 20.19 13.81
CA TYR A 51 -6.29 21.48 13.15
C TYR A 51 -6.90 21.55 11.74
N ARG A 52 -6.89 20.46 10.97
CA ARG A 52 -7.59 20.39 9.68
C ARG A 52 -9.08 20.67 9.82
N LYS A 53 -9.75 20.11 10.84
CA LYS A 53 -11.18 20.38 11.09
C LYS A 53 -11.44 21.85 11.44
N LEU A 54 -10.63 22.41 12.35
CA LEU A 54 -10.73 23.83 12.72
C LEU A 54 -10.51 24.74 11.51
N TRP A 55 -9.50 24.44 10.70
CA TRP A 55 -9.23 25.16 9.47
C TRP A 55 -10.41 25.08 8.49
N MET A 56 -10.97 23.90 8.25
CA MET A 56 -12.13 23.74 7.35
C MET A 56 -13.35 24.53 7.80
N HIS A 57 -13.59 24.67 9.11
CA HIS A 57 -14.62 25.57 9.61
C HIS A 57 -14.31 27.04 9.31
N GLN A 58 -13.08 27.48 9.50
CA GLN A 58 -12.68 28.87 9.25
C GLN A 58 -12.72 29.23 7.76
N VAL A 59 -12.41 28.28 6.87
CA VAL A 59 -12.49 28.43 5.41
C VAL A 59 -13.90 28.88 4.99
N THR A 60 -14.95 28.43 5.68
CA THR A 60 -16.34 28.81 5.35
C THR A 60 -16.62 30.30 5.59
N PHE A 61 -15.84 30.97 6.44
CA PHE A 61 -16.01 32.39 6.78
C PHE A 61 -15.03 33.32 6.07
N ARG A 62 -14.09 32.80 5.25
CA ARG A 62 -13.07 33.60 4.56
C ARG A 62 -13.45 33.81 3.10
N ASP A 63 -13.53 35.09 2.70
CA ASP A 63 -13.67 35.46 1.30
C ASP A 63 -12.35 35.31 0.53
N GLN A 64 -11.23 35.69 1.17
CA GLN A 64 -9.90 35.56 0.59
C GLN A 64 -9.36 34.13 0.77
N ARG A 65 -9.20 33.40 -0.35
CA ARG A 65 -8.85 31.96 -0.34
C ARG A 65 -7.41 31.64 -0.72
N ILE A 66 -6.56 32.65 -0.98
CA ILE A 66 -5.15 32.43 -1.36
C ILE A 66 -4.40 31.60 -0.30
N VAL A 67 -4.60 31.89 0.99
CA VAL A 67 -3.95 31.16 2.08
C VAL A 67 -4.44 29.71 2.14
N ASP A 68 -5.75 29.50 1.99
CA ASP A 68 -6.33 28.15 2.03
C ASP A 68 -5.86 27.31 0.84
N ALA A 69 -5.75 27.91 -0.35
CA ALA A 69 -5.18 27.26 -1.53
C ALA A 69 -3.70 26.87 -1.30
N ALA A 70 -2.90 27.72 -0.67
CA ALA A 70 -1.51 27.41 -0.32
C ALA A 70 -1.41 26.25 0.69
N VAL A 71 -2.31 26.19 1.67
CA VAL A 71 -2.39 25.08 2.64
C VAL A 71 -2.76 23.78 1.95
N VAL A 72 -3.77 23.77 1.08
CA VAL A 72 -4.14 22.58 0.28
C VAL A 72 -2.94 22.12 -0.54
N GLN A 73 -2.28 23.03 -1.27
CA GLN A 73 -1.14 22.69 -2.12
C GLN A 73 0.00 22.04 -1.32
N ASN A 74 0.33 22.59 -0.14
CA ASN A 74 1.35 22.01 0.74
C ASN A 74 0.95 20.62 1.23
N LEU A 75 -0.28 20.46 1.74
CA LEU A 75 -0.77 19.19 2.26
C LEU A 75 -0.90 18.09 1.19
N SER A 76 -1.11 18.47 -0.08
CA SER A 76 -1.27 17.53 -1.20
C SER A 76 0.04 17.15 -1.88
N SER A 77 1.11 17.94 -1.73
CA SER A 77 2.38 17.74 -2.45
C SER A 77 3.03 16.38 -2.20
N SER A 78 3.31 16.03 -0.94
CA SER A 78 4.00 14.79 -0.58
C SER A 78 3.17 13.53 -0.88
N PRO A 79 1.86 13.46 -0.55
CA PRO A 79 1.01 12.34 -0.95
C PRO A 79 0.92 12.17 -2.46
N SER A 80 0.87 13.27 -3.22
CA SER A 80 0.83 13.22 -4.70
C SER A 80 2.13 12.69 -5.29
N PHE A 81 3.28 13.09 -4.75
CA PHE A 81 4.60 12.58 -5.18
C PHE A 81 4.75 11.07 -4.89
N TRP A 82 4.27 10.62 -3.73
CA TRP A 82 4.23 9.20 -3.42
C TRP A 82 3.32 8.45 -4.39
N ALA A 83 2.11 8.96 -4.62
CA ALA A 83 1.13 8.34 -5.52
C ALA A 83 1.68 8.21 -6.95
N SER A 84 2.35 9.22 -7.49
CA SER A 84 2.93 9.15 -8.84
C SER A 84 4.02 8.09 -8.95
N THR A 85 4.90 7.99 -7.93
CA THR A 85 5.93 6.95 -7.87
C THR A 85 5.30 5.55 -7.77
N THR A 86 4.25 5.39 -6.96
CA THR A 86 3.50 4.14 -6.87
C THR A 86 2.85 3.77 -8.20
N ILE A 87 2.27 4.73 -8.94
CA ILE A 87 1.70 4.47 -10.28
C ILE A 87 2.77 3.96 -11.24
N LEU A 88 3.97 4.52 -11.23
CA LEU A 88 5.07 4.04 -12.06
C LEU A 88 5.49 2.62 -11.69
N ILE A 89 5.61 2.32 -10.39
CA ILE A 89 5.91 0.97 -9.91
C ILE A 89 4.82 0.00 -10.35
N LEU A 90 3.54 0.35 -10.15
CA LEU A 90 2.41 -0.46 -10.58
C LEU A 90 2.42 -0.69 -12.10
N GLY A 91 2.69 0.35 -12.90
CA GLY A 91 2.84 0.22 -14.35
C GLY A 91 3.98 -0.73 -14.75
N GLY A 92 5.12 -0.65 -14.06
CA GLY A 92 6.25 -1.56 -14.24
C GLY A 92 5.91 -3.01 -13.89
N LEU A 93 5.24 -3.23 -12.75
CA LEU A 93 4.79 -4.57 -12.34
C LEU A 93 3.77 -5.14 -13.34
N LEU A 94 2.83 -4.33 -13.82
CA LEU A 94 1.87 -4.75 -14.85
C LEU A 94 2.55 -5.09 -16.19
N ALA A 95 3.58 -4.34 -16.60
CA ALA A 95 4.37 -4.65 -17.78
C ALA A 95 5.14 -5.98 -17.64
N VAL A 96 5.66 -6.27 -16.44
CA VAL A 96 6.30 -7.55 -16.11
C VAL A 96 5.30 -8.70 -16.16
N LEU A 97 4.08 -8.52 -15.62
CA LEU A 97 3.00 -9.52 -15.71
C LEU A 97 2.56 -9.77 -17.17
N GLY A 98 2.67 -8.79 -18.06
CA GLY A 98 2.45 -8.97 -19.49
C GLY A 98 3.59 -9.70 -20.22
N THR A 99 4.73 -9.89 -19.56
CA THR A 99 5.96 -10.48 -20.12
C THR A 99 6.57 -11.56 -19.20
N THR A 100 5.72 -12.29 -18.46
CA THR A 100 6.12 -13.26 -17.42
C THR A 100 7.15 -14.30 -17.87
N GLU A 101 7.07 -14.79 -19.11
CA GLU A 101 8.05 -15.75 -19.67
C GLU A 101 9.49 -15.21 -19.66
N LYS A 102 9.69 -13.97 -20.14
CA LYS A 102 11.00 -13.31 -20.18
C LYS A 102 11.48 -12.89 -18.80
N ALA A 103 10.56 -12.44 -17.95
CA ALA A 103 10.87 -12.09 -16.56
C ALA A 103 11.33 -13.32 -15.75
N SER A 104 10.71 -14.48 -15.97
CA SER A 104 11.10 -15.73 -15.32
C SER A 104 12.50 -16.20 -15.75
N GLU A 105 12.90 -15.99 -17.00
CA GLU A 105 14.26 -16.27 -17.47
C GLU A 105 15.31 -15.42 -16.75
N LEU A 106 15.09 -14.09 -16.66
CA LEU A 106 15.96 -13.17 -15.92
C LEU A 106 16.11 -13.55 -14.44
N VAL A 107 15.02 -13.97 -13.80
CA VAL A 107 15.03 -14.37 -12.38
C VAL A 107 15.77 -15.68 -12.16
N LYS A 108 15.78 -16.60 -13.13
CA LYS A 108 16.53 -17.88 -13.02
C LYS A 108 18.05 -17.68 -12.96
N ASP A 109 18.55 -16.57 -13.47
CA ASP A 109 19.98 -16.23 -13.44
C ASP A 109 20.43 -15.64 -12.09
N LEU A 110 19.49 -15.34 -11.18
CA LEU A 110 19.82 -14.84 -9.84
C LEU A 110 20.25 -16.00 -8.91
N PRO A 111 21.41 -15.91 -8.25
CA PRO A 111 22.02 -17.02 -7.49
C PRO A 111 21.20 -17.49 -6.28
N PHE A 112 20.21 -16.71 -5.83
CA PHE A 112 19.33 -17.04 -4.70
C PHE A 112 17.86 -17.21 -5.11
N ALA A 113 17.54 -17.15 -6.40
CA ALA A 113 16.17 -17.37 -6.86
C ALA A 113 15.84 -18.86 -6.85
N ALA A 114 14.95 -19.26 -5.94
CA ALA A 114 14.39 -20.60 -5.96
C ALA A 114 13.62 -20.81 -7.28
N ARG A 115 13.85 -21.94 -7.96
CA ARG A 115 13.05 -22.35 -9.13
C ARG A 115 11.61 -22.58 -8.67
N THR A 116 10.79 -21.55 -8.78
CA THR A 116 9.37 -21.58 -8.41
C THR A 116 8.49 -21.69 -9.65
N SER A 117 7.24 -22.13 -9.49
CA SER A 117 6.30 -22.14 -10.60
C SER A 117 5.93 -20.72 -11.02
N MET A 118 5.67 -20.48 -12.32
CA MET A 118 5.21 -19.16 -12.79
C MET A 118 3.99 -18.66 -12.03
N LEU A 119 3.07 -19.56 -11.66
CA LEU A 119 1.89 -19.21 -10.89
C LEU A 119 2.25 -18.60 -9.52
N ILE A 120 3.27 -19.12 -8.83
CA ILE A 120 3.73 -18.58 -7.54
C ILE A 120 4.42 -17.23 -7.76
N PHE A 121 5.16 -17.07 -8.84
CA PHE A 121 5.82 -15.81 -9.18
C PHE A 121 4.81 -14.69 -9.44
N ASP A 122 3.79 -14.94 -10.26
CA ASP A 122 2.73 -13.97 -10.55
C ASP A 122 1.96 -13.58 -9.28
N LEU A 123 1.66 -14.56 -8.41
CA LEU A 123 1.01 -14.32 -7.11
C LEU A 123 1.87 -13.45 -6.17
N LYS A 124 3.19 -13.68 -6.14
CA LYS A 124 4.12 -12.90 -5.30
C LYS A 124 4.30 -11.47 -5.80
N ILE A 125 4.10 -11.20 -7.09
CA ILE A 125 4.13 -9.84 -7.65
C ILE A 125 2.87 -9.04 -7.27
N MET A 126 1.74 -9.72 -7.07
CA MET A 126 0.45 -9.09 -6.77
C MET A 126 0.27 -8.66 -5.31
N VAL A 127 1.02 -9.25 -4.38
CA VAL A 127 0.97 -8.99 -2.93
C VAL A 127 2.05 -7.99 -2.54
#